data_AF-W1YF30-F1
#
_entry.id   AF-W1YF30-F1
#
_cell.length_a   1.000
_cell.length_b   1.000
_cell.length_c   1.000
_cell.angle_alpha   90.00
_cell.angle_beta   90.00
_cell.angle_gamma   90.00
#
_symmetry.space_group_name_H-M   'P 1'
#
loop_
_entity.id
_entity.type
_entity.pdbx_description
1 polymer ?
#
loop_
_entity_poly.entity_id
_entity_poly.type
_entity_poly.pdbx_seq_one_letter_code
_entity_poly.pdbx_strand_id
1 'polypeptide(L)'
;TVAAVILPPMTLIPGLNDSKKLTEEKRETLYDIIMDEAVAVSCISYGPEKIDELNIYEATRQAMYEAIRTLSVPAEAVVADAMKLPDLTIPVESIIKGDSKSANIAA
;
A
#
# COMPACT_ATOMS: atom_id res chain seq x y z
N THR A 1 4.71 8.49 4.81
CA THR A 1 4.23 8.20 3.45
C THR A 1 3.49 6.88 3.43
N VAL A 2 2.42 6.78 2.65
CA VAL A 2 1.58 5.59 2.46
C VAL A 2 1.29 5.48 0.96
N ALA A 3 1.36 4.28 0.40
CA ALA A 3 1.01 4.01 -0.99
C ALA A 3 -0.15 3.00 -1.05
N ALA A 4 -0.99 3.13 -2.08
CA ALA A 4 -2.00 2.15 -2.46
C ALA A 4 -1.75 1.77 -3.93
N VAL A 5 -1.66 0.47 -4.20
CA VAL A 5 -1.34 -0.08 -5.52
C VAL A 5 -2.41 -1.10 -5.90
N ILE A 6 -2.95 -0.99 -7.11
CA ILE A 6 -3.81 -1.99 -7.73
C ILE A 6 -2.99 -2.71 -8.79
N LEU A 7 -2.68 -3.99 -8.56
CA LEU A 7 -2.06 -4.87 -9.54
C LEU A 7 -3.13 -5.66 -10.32
N PRO A 8 -2.86 -6.02 -11.58
CA PRO A 8 -3.71 -6.93 -12.34
C PRO A 8 -3.85 -8.29 -11.64
N PRO A 9 -4.97 -9.01 -11.86
CA PRO A 9 -5.11 -10.36 -11.34
C PRO A 9 -4.02 -11.28 -11.91
N MET A 10 -3.47 -12.14 -11.05
CA MET A 10 -2.34 -13.06 -11.35
C MET A 10 -0.98 -12.39 -11.59
N THR A 11 -0.84 -11.08 -11.33
CA THR A 11 0.48 -10.45 -11.33
C THR A 11 1.31 -10.96 -10.15
N LEU A 12 2.42 -11.63 -10.49
CA LEU A 12 3.42 -12.09 -9.53
C LEU A 12 4.69 -11.30 -9.79
N ILE A 13 5.01 -10.36 -8.90
CA ILE A 13 6.26 -9.60 -8.95
C ILE A 13 7.28 -10.34 -8.06
N PRO A 14 8.29 -11.03 -8.64
CA PRO A 14 9.23 -11.81 -7.87
C PRO A 14 10.08 -10.91 -6.95
N GLY A 15 10.18 -11.26 -5.67
CA GLY A 15 11.02 -10.53 -4.70
C GLY A 15 10.32 -9.40 -3.96
N LEU A 16 9.04 -9.17 -4.24
CA LEU A 16 8.25 -8.12 -3.60
C LEU A 16 8.03 -8.39 -2.08
N ASN A 17 7.83 -9.66 -1.72
CA ASN A 17 7.41 -10.17 -0.40
C ASN A 17 8.31 -9.89 0.83
N ASP A 18 9.45 -9.19 0.73
CA ASP A 18 10.28 -8.88 1.91
C ASP A 18 10.98 -7.53 1.74
N SER A 19 10.18 -6.45 1.65
CA SER A 19 10.65 -5.07 1.45
C SER A 19 11.65 -4.59 2.51
N LYS A 20 11.71 -5.26 3.66
CA LYS A 20 12.65 -4.99 4.77
C LYS A 20 14.06 -5.55 4.55
N LYS A 21 14.31 -6.35 3.52
CA LYS A 21 15.64 -6.91 3.18
C LYS A 21 16.16 -6.55 1.79
N LEU A 22 15.45 -5.67 1.08
CA LEU A 22 15.86 -5.27 -0.27
C LEU A 22 16.95 -4.19 -0.23
N THR A 23 17.98 -4.38 -1.06
CA THR A 23 18.97 -3.34 -1.36
C THR A 23 18.31 -2.20 -2.13
N GLU A 24 18.90 -1.00 -2.09
CA GLU A 24 18.39 0.18 -2.80
C GLU A 24 18.16 -0.09 -4.30
N GLU A 25 19.15 -0.70 -4.98
CA GLU A 25 19.04 -1.10 -6.39
C GLU A 25 17.84 -2.04 -6.67
N LYS A 26 17.57 -2.99 -5.76
CA LYS A 26 16.44 -3.91 -5.91
C LYS A 26 15.11 -3.20 -5.70
N ARG A 27 15.06 -2.19 -4.83
CA ARG A 27 13.86 -1.39 -4.61
C ARG A 27 13.54 -0.53 -5.82
N GLU A 28 14.53 0.11 -6.43
CA GLU A 28 14.31 0.89 -7.66
C GLU A 28 13.84 0.00 -8.81
N THR A 29 14.48 -1.17 -9.00
CA THR A 29 14.04 -2.12 -10.03
C THR A 29 12.61 -2.58 -9.80
N LEU A 30 12.23 -2.88 -8.55
CA LEU A 30 10.86 -3.28 -8.22
C LEU A 30 9.88 -2.13 -8.37
N TYR A 31 10.26 -0.90 -8.01
CA TYR A 31 9.44 0.28 -8.22
C TYR A 31 9.09 0.46 -9.70
N ASP A 32 10.08 0.32 -10.59
CA ASP A 32 9.85 0.42 -12.04
C ASP A 32 8.91 -0.68 -12.53
N ILE A 33 9.10 -1.92 -12.08
CA ILE A 33 8.21 -3.04 -12.45
C ILE A 33 6.78 -2.82 -11.95
N ILE A 34 6.62 -2.35 -10.71
CA ILE A 34 5.30 -2.07 -10.13
C ILE A 34 4.63 -0.95 -10.91
N MET A 35 5.36 0.11 -11.27
CA MET A 35 4.78 1.24 -11.99
C MET A 35 4.39 0.87 -13.43
N ASP A 36 5.09 -0.06 -14.07
CA ASP A 36 4.77 -0.56 -15.41
C ASP A 36 3.57 -1.52 -15.41
N GLU A 37 3.48 -2.39 -14.40
CA GLU A 37 2.44 -3.42 -14.30
C GLU A 37 1.16 -2.94 -13.58
N ALA A 38 1.24 -1.91 -12.72
CA ALA A 38 0.10 -1.49 -11.91
C ALA A 38 -1.00 -0.82 -12.74
N VAL A 39 -2.24 -1.20 -12.44
CA VAL A 39 -3.45 -0.60 -13.03
C VAL A 39 -3.68 0.80 -12.47
N ALA A 40 -3.41 0.99 -11.17
CA ALA A 40 -3.52 2.27 -10.50
C ALA A 40 -2.56 2.34 -9.32
N VAL A 41 -1.95 3.50 -9.12
CA VAL A 41 -1.08 3.79 -7.99
C VAL A 41 -1.46 5.14 -7.41
N SER A 42 -1.54 5.23 -6.08
CA SER A 42 -1.66 6.49 -5.35
C SER A 42 -0.69 6.51 -4.17
N CYS A 43 -0.12 7.67 -3.89
CA CYS A 43 0.82 7.87 -2.80
C CYS A 43 0.49 9.15 -2.04
N ILE A 44 0.34 9.03 -0.72
CA ILE A 44 0.03 10.13 0.19
C ILE A 44 1.15 10.27 1.21
N SER A 45 1.64 11.50 1.35
CA SER A 45 2.67 11.83 2.35
C SER A 45 2.16 12.94 3.25
N TYR A 46 2.22 12.70 4.55
CA TYR A 46 1.94 13.70 5.56
C TYR A 46 3.25 14.18 6.18
N GLY A 47 3.37 15.50 6.31
CA GLY A 47 4.49 16.14 7.00
C GLY A 47 4.41 15.95 8.52
N PRO A 48 5.51 16.27 9.24
CA PRO A 48 5.58 16.12 10.68
C PRO A 48 4.50 16.91 11.43
N GLU A 49 4.16 18.11 10.95
CA GLU A 49 3.08 18.94 11.52
C GLU A 49 1.76 18.17 11.63
N LYS A 50 1.43 17.37 10.60
CA LYS A 50 0.19 16.60 10.57
C LYS A 50 0.21 15.41 11.52
N ILE A 51 1.38 14.83 11.71
CA ILE A 51 1.61 13.73 12.67
C ILE A 51 1.49 14.27 14.10
N ASP A 52 2.01 15.47 14.35
CA ASP A 52 1.93 16.12 15.67
C ASP A 52 0.48 16.49 16.03
N GLU A 53 -0.34 16.87 15.05
CA GLU A 53 -1.78 17.13 15.22
C GLU A 53 -2.60 15.87 15.56
N LEU A 54 -2.35 14.77 14.86
CA LEU A 54 -3.23 13.60 14.84
C LEU A 54 -2.67 12.38 15.57
N ASN A 55 -1.40 12.39 15.97
CA ASN A 55 -0.58 11.22 16.28
C ASN A 55 -0.26 10.32 15.07
N ILE A 56 0.81 9.53 15.18
CA ILE A 56 1.30 8.69 14.08
C ILE A 56 0.29 7.65 13.62
N TYR A 57 -0.52 7.11 14.53
CA TYR A 57 -1.50 6.08 14.19
C TYR A 57 -2.65 6.65 13.36
N GLU A 58 -3.24 7.76 13.77
CA GLU A 58 -4.34 8.36 13.01
C GLU A 58 -3.87 9.04 11.73
N ALA A 59 -2.68 9.65 11.74
CA ALA A 59 -2.07 10.20 10.53
C ALA A 59 -1.85 9.12 9.47
N THR A 60 -1.30 7.96 9.85
CA THR A 60 -1.17 6.82 8.92
C THR A 60 -2.52 6.30 8.45
N ARG A 61 -3.51 6.20 9.34
CA ARG A 61 -4.86 5.74 8.98
C ARG A 61 -5.53 6.68 7.98
N GLN A 62 -5.44 7.99 8.18
CA GLN A 62 -5.99 8.98 7.25
C GLN A 62 -5.28 8.93 5.89
N ALA A 63 -3.95 8.81 5.89
CA ALA A 63 -3.19 8.68 4.64
C ALA A 63 -3.58 7.41 3.86
N MET A 64 -3.89 6.29 4.52
CA MET A 64 -4.42 5.09 3.86
C MET A 64 -5.79 5.34 3.21
N TYR A 65 -6.72 5.97 3.93
CA TYR A 65 -8.02 6.30 3.35
C TYR A 65 -7.89 7.23 2.15
N GLU A 66 -7.02 8.23 2.24
CA GLU A 66 -6.78 9.19 1.17
C GLU A 66 -6.12 8.52 -0.04
N ALA A 67 -5.12 7.65 0.18
CA ALA A 67 -4.46 6.91 -0.90
C ALA A 67 -5.47 6.05 -1.67
N ILE A 68 -6.36 5.34 -0.97
CA ILE A 68 -7.39 4.51 -1.60
C ILE A 68 -8.41 5.35 -2.37
N ARG A 69 -8.81 6.51 -1.83
CA ARG A 69 -9.80 7.41 -2.47
C ARG A 69 -9.26 8.14 -3.70
N THR A 70 -7.95 8.30 -3.80
CA THR A 70 -7.27 9.04 -4.87
C THR A 70 -6.76 8.14 -5.99
N LEU A 71 -6.98 6.83 -5.90
CA LEU A 71 -6.72 5.90 -6.99
C LEU A 71 -7.52 6.29 -8.23
N SER A 72 -6.88 6.24 -9.40
CA SER A 72 -7.53 6.49 -10.69
C SER A 72 -8.63 5.48 -11.02
N VAL A 73 -8.53 4.28 -10.44
CA VAL A 73 -9.50 3.19 -10.56
C VAL A 73 -9.97 2.81 -9.15
N PRO A 74 -11.29 2.69 -8.91
CA PRO A 74 -11.80 2.29 -7.59
C PRO A 74 -11.36 0.87 -7.26
N ALA A 75 -10.73 0.68 -6.10
CA ALA A 75 -10.37 -0.64 -5.60
C ALA A 75 -11.62 -1.43 -5.20
N GLU A 76 -11.68 -2.71 -5.54
CA GLU A 76 -12.78 -3.61 -5.15
C GLU A 76 -12.54 -4.31 -3.81
N ALA A 77 -11.27 -4.49 -3.43
CA ALA A 77 -10.86 -5.02 -2.14
C ALA A 77 -9.50 -4.43 -1.76
N VAL A 78 -9.25 -4.29 -0.47
CA VAL A 78 -7.99 -3.76 0.07
C VAL A 78 -7.36 -4.81 0.97
N VAL A 79 -6.06 -5.01 0.80
CA VAL A 79 -5.29 -5.86 1.68
C VAL A 79 -4.26 -4.98 2.41
N ALA A 80 -4.36 -4.88 3.73
CA ALA A 80 -3.54 -3.97 4.52
C ALA A 80 -2.76 -4.73 5.61
N ASP A 81 -1.50 -4.33 5.85
CA ASP A 81 -0.69 -4.90 6.93
C ASP A 81 -1.11 -4.30 8.28
N ALA A 82 -1.74 -5.14 9.11
CA ALA A 82 -2.03 -4.88 10.53
C ALA A 82 -2.80 -3.58 10.87
N MET A 83 -3.48 -2.93 9.92
CA MET A 83 -4.33 -1.75 10.17
C MET A 83 -5.80 -2.02 9.81
N LYS A 84 -6.71 -1.61 10.69
CA LYS A 84 -8.16 -1.69 10.45
C LYS A 84 -8.64 -0.40 9.81
N LEU A 85 -9.38 -0.52 8.72
CA LEU A 85 -9.99 0.59 7.98
C LEU A 85 -11.52 0.39 7.95
N PRO A 86 -12.20 0.54 9.10
CA PRO A 86 -13.63 0.23 9.23
C PRO A 86 -14.56 1.13 8.41
N ASP A 87 -14.08 2.32 8.00
CA ASP A 87 -14.89 3.29 7.25
C ASP A 87 -14.80 3.08 5.72
N LEU A 88 -14.09 2.05 5.27
CA LEU A 88 -14.12 1.65 3.86
C LEU A 88 -15.39 0.86 3.56
N THR A 89 -16.06 1.22 2.47
CA THR A 89 -17.23 0.51 1.94
C THR A 89 -16.86 -0.77 1.20
N ILE A 90 -15.57 -1.00 0.97
CA ILE A 90 -15.03 -2.15 0.26
C ILE A 90 -14.42 -3.15 1.27
N PRO A 91 -14.43 -4.46 0.97
CA PRO A 91 -13.81 -5.47 1.82
C PRO A 91 -12.34 -5.14 2.12
N VAL A 92 -11.99 -5.14 3.42
CA VAL A 92 -10.61 -4.95 3.89
C VAL A 92 -10.13 -6.23 4.55
N GLU A 93 -9.15 -6.88 3.94
CA GLU A 93 -8.45 -8.00 4.56
C GLU A 93 -7.20 -7.48 5.28
N SER A 94 -7.25 -7.47 6.61
CA SER A 94 -6.08 -7.21 7.43
C SER A 94 -5.28 -8.52 7.58
N ILE A 95 -4.20 -8.69 6.80
CA ILE A 95 -3.35 -9.87 6.94
C ILE A 95 -2.21 -9.55 7.91
N ILE A 96 -2.28 -10.12 9.12
CA ILE A 96 -1.18 -10.09 10.08
C ILE A 96 -0.05 -10.99 9.55
N LYS A 97 1.12 -10.42 9.21
CA LYS A 97 2.23 -11.06 8.46
C LYS A 97 1.97 -11.23 6.94
N GLY A 98 1.34 -10.24 6.35
CA GLY A 98 0.96 -10.19 4.93
C GLY A 98 2.11 -10.30 3.93
N ASP A 99 3.30 -9.79 4.29
CA ASP A 99 4.53 -9.83 3.49
C ASP A 99 4.84 -11.25 2.97
N SER A 100 4.53 -12.30 3.74
CA SER A 100 4.81 -13.69 3.38
C SER A 100 3.74 -14.38 2.51
N LYS A 101 2.59 -13.74 2.25
CA LYS A 101 1.41 -14.42 1.65
C LYS A 101 0.69 -13.65 0.54
N SER A 102 0.97 -12.37 0.29
CA SER A 102 0.24 -11.61 -0.75
C SER A 102 1.14 -10.60 -1.46
N ALA A 103 1.27 -10.74 -2.78
CA ALA A 103 2.00 -9.82 -3.64
C ALA A 103 1.42 -8.38 -3.61
N ASN A 104 0.12 -8.24 -3.31
CA ASN A 104 -0.54 -6.93 -3.25
C ASN A 104 -0.17 -6.10 -2.01
N ILE A 105 0.24 -6.76 -0.92
CA ILE A 105 0.68 -6.06 0.31
C ILE A 105 2.15 -5.64 0.19
N ALA A 106 2.88 -6.39 -0.62
CA ALA A 106 4.30 -6.24 -0.76
C ALA A 106 4.69 -5.11 -1.77
N ALA A 107 3.73 -4.68 -2.60
CA ALA A 107 3.83 -3.62 -3.63
C ALA A 107 4.00 -2.22 -3.04
#